data_AF-H1V2W9-F1
#
_entry.id   AF-H1V2W9-F1
#
_cell.length_a   1.000
_cell.length_b   1.000
_cell.length_c   1.000
_cell.angle_alpha   90.00
_cell.angle_beta   90.00
_cell.angle_gamma   90.00
#
_symmetry.space_group_name_H-M   'P 1'
#
loop_
_entity.id
_entity.type
_entity.pdbx_description
1 polymer ?
#
loop_
_entity_poly.entity_id
_entity_poly.type
_entity_poly.pdbx_seq_one_letter_code
_entity_poly.pdbx_strand_id
1 'polypeptide(L)'
;MLVIPSAATVLAFIFAVKATILENGRPRVTDFIDTKVDLAAGDYKTYDADAEEISYKGRWDSKKISWWAHCRAPGIKFGFTGQTVAVTFGEQTISSTLVAYRIAGLDWMHTNVTAGATHLFVSPETPGIELTGPVSPVTFEMRVTNWAYGVQIEQVHVASGEQLIKIPDYPRRVEFIGDSLSAGMYATYEAMAGFAYGVGAGLGNTEYSITAYPGICVADQNCWGNPRGQSHQWFYTSDTGGRAAEVWGDDPEPWDFSRNPAADLAVINLGTNDANAANSVSKATYVEHYKRLIQGIHGKWPNAQVIVMQMWQGFFQNGNTYDQNTDLRDEVYSVYEYFNSEEYLSSPTIWDAVTNTTRKACKPSKPFVHFFNTTGILQHNDIGGQWHPTDVGQIKVASHLIQYITLKLGWPLYATGPE
;
A
#
# COMPACT_ATOMS: atom_id res chain seq x y z
N MET A 1 -8.27 21.20 -71.29
CA MET A 1 -9.51 21.65 -70.64
C MET A 1 -9.73 20.72 -69.45
N LEU A 2 -9.29 21.16 -68.26
CA LEU A 2 -10.07 21.29 -67.01
C LEU A 2 -10.67 19.95 -66.53
N VAL A 3 -10.46 19.46 -65.30
CA VAL A 3 -10.36 20.14 -64.01
C VAL A 3 -9.47 19.31 -63.07
N ILE A 4 -8.47 19.94 -62.46
CA ILE A 4 -7.73 19.39 -61.31
C ILE A 4 -8.65 19.56 -60.09
N PRO A 5 -9.00 18.51 -59.34
CA PRO A 5 -9.72 18.68 -58.09
C PRO A 5 -8.83 19.46 -57.14
N SER A 6 -9.34 20.61 -56.72
CA SER A 6 -8.73 21.55 -55.78
C SER A 6 -8.15 20.84 -54.56
N ALA A 7 -6.93 21.21 -54.17
CA ALA A 7 -6.25 20.87 -52.91
C ALA A 7 -7.01 21.30 -51.62
N ALA A 8 -8.26 21.73 -51.74
CA ALA A 8 -9.11 22.21 -50.65
C ALA A 8 -9.88 21.09 -49.92
N THR A 9 -9.90 19.84 -50.44
CA THR A 9 -10.68 18.75 -49.84
C THR A 9 -9.89 17.82 -48.91
N VAL A 10 -8.56 18.01 -48.80
CA VAL A 10 -7.70 17.19 -47.90
C VAL A 10 -7.42 17.89 -46.56
N LEU A 11 -7.88 19.14 -46.38
CA LEU A 11 -7.64 19.95 -45.18
C LEU A 11 -8.85 20.07 -44.23
N ALA A 12 -9.80 19.14 -44.31
CA ALA A 12 -10.87 19.03 -43.32
C ALA A 12 -10.66 17.76 -42.49
N PHE A 13 -10.59 17.94 -41.16
CA PHE A 13 -10.49 16.90 -40.12
C PHE A 13 -9.10 16.48 -39.63
N ILE A 14 -8.18 17.42 -39.42
CA ILE A 14 -7.24 17.34 -38.29
C ILE A 14 -7.73 18.28 -37.19
N PHE A 15 -8.95 18.06 -36.70
CA PHE A 15 -9.25 18.43 -35.33
C PHE A 15 -8.84 17.21 -34.51
N ALA A 16 -7.60 17.22 -34.02
CA ALA A 16 -7.26 16.40 -32.87
C ALA A 16 -8.17 16.88 -31.74
N VAL A 17 -9.29 16.20 -31.53
CA VAL A 17 -10.11 16.39 -30.33
C VAL A 17 -9.22 15.94 -29.19
N LYS A 18 -8.48 16.87 -28.58
CA LYS A 18 -7.86 16.64 -27.28
C LYS A 18 -9.01 16.54 -26.30
N ALA A 19 -9.55 15.33 -26.13
CA ALA A 19 -10.48 15.05 -25.06
C ALA A 19 -9.69 15.22 -23.75
N THR A 20 -9.89 16.35 -23.08
CA THR A 20 -9.35 16.55 -21.74
C THR A 20 -10.19 15.71 -20.78
N ILE A 21 -9.57 14.70 -20.18
CA ILE A 21 -10.19 13.98 -19.08
C ILE A 21 -10.25 14.95 -17.89
N LEU A 22 -11.44 15.14 -17.33
CA LEU A 22 -11.62 15.93 -16.12
C LEU A 22 -11.67 15.01 -14.90
N GLU A 23 -10.99 15.41 -13.85
CA GLU A 23 -11.01 14.82 -12.52
C GLU A 23 -11.50 15.90 -11.54
N ASN A 24 -12.66 15.67 -10.90
CA ASN A 24 -13.28 16.62 -9.98
C ASN A 24 -13.38 18.07 -10.52
N GLY A 25 -13.70 18.20 -11.82
CA GLY A 25 -13.86 19.49 -12.49
C GLY A 25 -12.55 20.17 -12.94
N ARG A 26 -11.40 19.50 -12.82
CA ARG A 26 -10.09 19.98 -13.27
C ARG A 26 -9.52 19.05 -14.34
N PRO A 27 -8.72 19.54 -15.31
CA PRO A 27 -7.96 18.67 -16.20
C PRO A 27 -7.14 17.67 -15.40
N ARG A 28 -7.33 16.37 -15.65
CA ARG A 28 -6.52 15.32 -15.04
C ARG A 28 -5.08 15.51 -15.51
N VAL A 29 -4.16 15.61 -14.54
CA VAL A 29 -2.73 15.66 -14.83
C VAL A 29 -2.30 14.28 -15.27
N THR A 30 -1.85 14.17 -16.52
CA THR A 30 -1.28 12.94 -17.09
C THR A 30 0.21 13.05 -17.34
N ASP A 31 0.72 14.28 -17.40
CA ASP A 31 2.13 14.61 -17.55
C ASP A 31 2.63 15.19 -16.22
N PHE A 32 3.35 14.36 -15.47
CA PHE A 32 3.91 14.75 -14.18
C PHE A 32 5.19 15.57 -14.35
N ILE A 33 5.52 16.37 -13.35
CA ILE A 33 6.75 17.18 -13.34
C ILE A 33 7.96 16.24 -13.39
N ASP A 34 8.90 16.48 -14.29
CA ASP A 34 10.19 15.82 -14.27
C ASP A 34 11.07 16.48 -13.20
N THR A 35 11.39 15.72 -12.17
CA THR A 35 12.18 16.16 -11.02
C THR A 35 13.65 15.77 -11.14
N LYS A 36 14.06 15.06 -12.20
CA LYS A 36 15.43 14.59 -12.36
C LYS A 36 16.40 15.77 -12.51
N VAL A 37 17.47 15.76 -11.72
CA VAL A 37 18.51 16.79 -11.76
C VAL A 37 19.91 16.19 -11.56
N ASP A 38 20.92 16.91 -12.05
CA ASP A 38 22.31 16.66 -11.69
C ASP A 38 22.71 17.64 -10.57
N LEU A 39 22.99 17.14 -9.37
CA LEU A 39 23.41 17.99 -8.26
C LEU A 39 24.85 18.50 -8.46
N ALA A 40 25.05 19.81 -8.36
CA ALA A 40 26.38 20.39 -8.32
C ALA A 40 27.08 20.09 -6.99
N ALA A 41 28.36 19.72 -7.05
CA ALA A 41 29.15 19.40 -5.87
C ALA A 41 29.37 20.65 -4.99
N GLY A 42 29.07 20.55 -3.69
CA GLY A 42 29.32 21.60 -2.70
C GLY A 42 28.09 22.41 -2.27
N ASP A 43 26.98 22.31 -2.99
CA ASP A 43 25.75 23.07 -2.70
C ASP A 43 24.81 22.38 -1.70
N TYR A 44 25.12 21.13 -1.32
CA TYR A 44 24.22 20.28 -0.55
C TYR A 44 24.92 19.64 0.65
N LYS A 45 24.15 19.48 1.72
CA LYS A 45 24.45 18.55 2.81
C LYS A 45 23.77 17.21 2.51
N THR A 46 24.57 16.16 2.40
CA THR A 46 24.12 14.81 2.05
C THR A 46 24.04 13.93 3.28
N TYR A 47 22.97 13.15 3.36
CA TYR A 47 22.72 12.13 4.35
C TYR A 47 22.64 10.78 3.65
N ASP A 48 23.37 9.79 4.16
CA ASP A 48 23.30 8.42 3.65
C ASP A 48 21.97 7.75 4.05
N ALA A 49 21.58 6.69 3.35
CA ALA A 49 20.30 6.02 3.57
C ALA A 49 20.09 5.44 4.98
N ASP A 50 21.13 5.29 5.79
CA ASP A 50 21.06 4.83 7.19
C ASP A 50 20.92 5.97 8.21
N ALA A 51 20.86 7.22 7.77
CA ALA A 51 20.66 8.39 8.63
C ALA A 51 19.43 8.24 9.55
N GLU A 52 19.60 8.53 10.84
CA GLU A 52 18.58 8.30 11.87
C GLU A 52 17.37 9.25 11.75
N GLU A 53 17.55 10.36 11.05
CA GLU A 53 16.52 11.36 10.76
C GLU A 53 15.49 10.88 9.75
N ILE A 54 15.86 9.94 8.88
CA ILE A 54 14.99 9.42 7.84
C ILE A 54 14.07 8.35 8.44
N SER A 55 12.78 8.68 8.53
CA SER A 55 11.78 7.71 8.99
C SER A 55 11.25 6.90 7.82
N TYR A 56 11.69 5.65 7.75
CA TYR A 56 11.26 4.68 6.74
C TYR A 56 9.86 4.16 7.07
N LYS A 57 8.86 4.65 6.33
CA LYS A 57 7.48 4.15 6.36
C LYS A 57 7.42 2.99 5.38
N GLY A 58 7.50 1.75 5.83
CA GLY A 58 7.76 0.64 4.89
C GLY A 58 8.23 -0.63 5.54
N ARG A 59 8.12 -1.76 4.84
CA ARG A 59 9.10 -2.83 5.06
C ARG A 59 10.17 -2.50 4.06
N TRP A 60 11.34 -2.25 4.59
CA TRP A 60 12.55 -1.98 3.85
C TRP A 60 13.53 -3.06 4.26
N ASP A 61 14.22 -3.64 3.28
CA ASP A 61 15.28 -4.60 3.58
C ASP A 61 16.53 -3.91 4.11
N SER A 62 17.52 -4.73 4.46
CA SER A 62 18.85 -4.27 4.87
C SER A 62 19.57 -3.39 3.83
N LYS A 63 19.20 -3.49 2.53
CA LYS A 63 19.75 -2.69 1.42
C LYS A 63 18.95 -1.41 1.12
N LYS A 64 17.93 -1.10 1.94
CA LYS A 64 17.01 0.04 1.76
C LYS A 64 16.25 -0.01 0.43
N ILE A 65 15.92 -1.22 -0.02
CA ILE A 65 15.08 -1.50 -1.18
C ILE A 65 13.64 -1.75 -0.69
N SER A 66 12.68 -1.12 -1.33
CA SER A 66 11.26 -1.43 -1.16
C SER A 66 10.87 -2.57 -2.11
N TRP A 67 10.33 -3.68 -1.61
CA TRP A 67 10.10 -4.91 -2.40
C TRP A 67 8.69 -5.10 -2.91
N TRP A 68 7.78 -5.39 -1.98
CA TRP A 68 6.36 -5.59 -2.20
C TRP A 68 5.81 -4.60 -3.19
N ALA A 69 5.01 -5.13 -4.11
CA ALA A 69 3.85 -4.50 -4.66
C ALA A 69 3.22 -3.56 -3.66
N HIS A 70 3.75 -2.33 -3.61
CA HIS A 70 3.71 -1.56 -2.39
C HIS A 70 4.29 -2.31 -1.16
N CYS A 71 5.39 -1.80 -0.60
CA CYS A 71 5.62 -1.99 0.83
C CYS A 71 5.32 -0.73 1.62
N ARG A 72 4.07 -0.64 2.07
CA ARG A 72 3.53 0.34 3.02
C ARG A 72 3.31 1.76 2.55
N ALA A 73 3.20 1.98 1.24
CA ALA A 73 3.38 3.25 0.58
C ALA A 73 4.80 3.61 0.99
N PRO A 74 5.78 2.80 0.50
CA PRO A 74 7.13 2.85 1.00
C PRO A 74 7.61 4.25 0.80
N GLY A 75 7.94 4.85 1.92
CA GLY A 75 8.11 6.25 2.00
C GLY A 75 9.20 6.59 2.96
N ILE A 76 9.75 7.76 2.72
CA ILE A 76 10.56 8.45 3.69
C ILE A 76 9.75 9.62 4.19
N LYS A 77 9.70 9.77 5.51
CA LYS A 77 9.15 10.93 6.17
C LYS A 77 10.21 11.52 7.09
N PHE A 78 10.45 12.81 6.97
CA PHE A 78 11.37 13.54 7.83
C PHE A 78 11.02 15.03 7.84
N GLY A 79 11.42 15.73 8.89
CA GLY A 79 11.45 17.18 8.92
C GLY A 79 12.71 17.68 8.24
N PHE A 80 12.68 18.88 7.70
CA PHE A 80 13.88 19.52 7.16
C PHE A 80 13.84 21.03 7.41
N THR A 81 15.01 21.65 7.34
CA THR A 81 15.15 23.11 7.32
C THR A 81 15.50 23.59 5.91
N GLY A 82 15.22 24.87 5.63
CA GLY A 82 15.40 25.45 4.30
C GLY A 82 14.28 25.07 3.34
N GLN A 83 14.57 25.18 2.04
CA GLN A 83 13.57 25.06 0.97
C GLN A 83 13.95 24.04 -0.11
N THR A 84 14.90 23.14 0.19
CA THR A 84 15.49 22.25 -0.81
C THR A 84 15.58 20.84 -0.27
N VAL A 85 14.98 19.88 -0.98
CA VAL A 85 15.07 18.45 -0.70
C VAL A 85 15.23 17.71 -2.02
N ALA A 86 16.32 16.95 -2.13
CA ALA A 86 16.56 16.02 -3.22
C ALA A 86 16.83 14.60 -2.67
N VAL A 87 16.51 13.58 -3.46
CA VAL A 87 16.75 12.18 -3.11
C VAL A 87 17.44 11.49 -4.28
N THR A 88 18.53 10.78 -3.97
CA THR A 88 19.24 9.93 -4.92
C THR A 88 18.76 8.50 -4.76
N PHE A 89 18.30 7.93 -5.88
CA PHE A 89 17.80 6.57 -5.95
C PHE A 89 18.89 5.61 -6.40
N GLY A 90 19.01 4.46 -5.73
CA GLY A 90 19.99 3.43 -6.06
C GLY A 90 19.62 2.62 -7.32
N GLU A 91 20.58 1.83 -7.81
CA GLU A 91 20.48 1.01 -9.02
C GLU A 91 19.39 -0.07 -8.97
N GLN A 92 18.94 -0.49 -7.77
CA GLN A 92 17.87 -1.50 -7.62
C GLN A 92 16.44 -0.90 -7.72
N THR A 93 16.35 0.39 -8.06
CA THR A 93 15.10 1.07 -8.37
C THR A 93 14.61 0.65 -9.75
N ILE A 94 13.30 0.45 -9.91
CA ILE A 94 12.73 0.28 -11.25
C ILE A 94 12.53 1.66 -11.87
N SER A 95 13.24 1.95 -12.97
CA SER A 95 13.02 3.18 -13.73
C SER A 95 11.58 3.27 -14.20
N SER A 96 10.97 4.45 -14.10
CA SER A 96 9.53 4.73 -14.28
C SER A 96 8.63 4.41 -13.09
N THR A 97 9.20 4.18 -11.91
CA THR A 97 8.40 4.11 -10.68
C THR A 97 7.78 5.47 -10.40
N LEU A 98 6.45 5.51 -10.29
CA LEU A 98 5.69 6.67 -9.87
C LEU A 98 5.75 6.80 -8.35
N VAL A 99 6.16 7.97 -7.88
CA VAL A 99 6.12 8.34 -6.47
C VAL A 99 5.20 9.53 -6.27
N ALA A 100 4.43 9.49 -5.19
CA ALA A 100 3.69 10.62 -4.66
C ALA A 100 4.53 11.28 -3.58
N TYR A 101 4.62 12.60 -3.57
CA TYR A 101 5.32 13.34 -2.52
C TYR A 101 4.56 14.61 -2.13
N ARG A 102 4.75 15.06 -0.90
CA ARG A 102 4.17 16.30 -0.39
C ARG A 102 5.07 16.95 0.64
N ILE A 103 4.81 18.23 0.88
CA ILE A 103 5.39 18.99 1.98
C ILE A 103 4.31 19.35 3.00
N ALA A 104 4.66 19.27 4.28
CA ALA A 104 3.71 19.34 5.39
C ALA A 104 2.49 18.44 5.12
N GLY A 105 1.28 19.00 5.27
CA GLY A 105 0.02 18.35 4.90
C GLY A 105 -0.62 18.93 3.63
N LEU A 106 0.18 19.45 2.69
CA LEU A 106 -0.33 19.94 1.40
C LEU A 106 -0.66 18.79 0.42
N ASP A 107 -1.22 19.16 -0.73
CA ASP A 107 -1.62 18.22 -1.79
C ASP A 107 -0.45 17.35 -2.27
N TRP A 108 -0.76 16.11 -2.64
CA TRP A 108 0.21 15.19 -3.24
C TRP A 108 0.59 15.64 -4.65
N MET A 109 1.89 15.81 -4.85
CA MET A 109 2.52 15.91 -6.16
C MET A 109 3.02 14.53 -6.58
N HIS A 110 3.23 14.34 -7.88
CA HIS A 110 3.64 13.05 -8.44
C HIS A 110 4.80 13.26 -9.41
N THR A 111 5.71 12.30 -9.49
CA THR A 111 6.83 12.29 -10.43
C THR A 111 7.32 10.86 -10.67
N ASN A 112 7.89 10.59 -11.84
CA ASN A 112 8.51 9.31 -12.15
C ASN A 112 9.99 9.35 -11.77
N VAL A 113 10.46 8.35 -11.03
CA VAL A 113 11.85 8.24 -10.61
C VAL A 113 12.65 7.29 -11.48
N THR A 114 13.94 7.57 -11.59
CA THR A 114 14.88 6.80 -12.41
C THR A 114 15.93 6.14 -11.52
N ALA A 115 16.33 4.91 -11.85
CA ALA A 115 17.41 4.21 -11.16
C ALA A 115 18.75 4.96 -11.30
N GLY A 116 19.53 5.00 -10.21
CA GLY A 116 20.84 5.66 -10.18
C GLY A 116 20.80 7.19 -10.32
N ALA A 117 19.62 7.81 -10.28
CA ALA A 117 19.44 9.23 -10.56
C ALA A 117 19.02 10.01 -9.30
N THR A 118 19.37 11.30 -9.28
CA THR A 118 18.92 12.23 -8.27
C THR A 118 17.69 13.00 -8.74
N HIS A 119 16.73 13.15 -7.84
CA HIS A 119 15.47 13.86 -8.08
C HIS A 119 15.29 14.98 -7.06
N LEU A 120 15.08 16.21 -7.54
CA LEU A 120 14.79 17.40 -6.73
C LEU A 120 13.27 17.50 -6.51
N PHE A 121 12.83 17.17 -5.31
CA PHE A 121 11.41 17.16 -4.96
C PHE A 121 10.92 18.50 -4.42
N VAL A 122 11.77 19.20 -3.68
CA VAL A 122 11.46 20.50 -3.08
C VAL A 122 12.53 21.50 -3.49
N SER A 123 12.10 22.66 -3.95
CA SER A 123 12.89 23.84 -4.32
C SER A 123 12.17 25.12 -3.86
N PRO A 124 12.81 26.29 -3.90
CA PRO A 124 12.15 27.57 -3.57
C PRO A 124 10.91 27.88 -4.42
N GLU A 125 10.78 27.28 -5.60
CA GLU A 125 9.63 27.42 -6.49
C GLU A 125 8.47 26.46 -6.11
N THR A 126 8.70 25.54 -5.17
CA THR A 126 7.69 24.55 -4.76
C THR A 126 6.53 25.25 -4.05
N PRO A 127 5.29 25.12 -4.54
CA PRO A 127 4.15 25.79 -3.94
C PRO A 127 3.98 25.44 -2.47
N GLY A 128 3.95 26.47 -1.62
CA GLY A 128 3.72 26.32 -0.18
C GLY A 128 4.98 26.14 0.67
N ILE A 129 6.19 26.10 0.09
CA ILE A 129 7.44 25.96 0.86
C ILE A 129 7.74 27.18 1.75
N GLU A 130 7.27 28.36 1.35
CA GLU A 130 7.38 29.61 2.12
C GLU A 130 6.42 29.67 3.33
N LEU A 131 5.52 28.67 3.48
CA LEU A 131 4.57 28.61 4.59
C LEU A 131 5.25 28.04 5.84
N THR A 132 5.22 28.80 6.93
CA THR A 132 5.97 28.49 8.17
C THR A 132 5.09 27.89 9.29
N GLY A 133 3.81 27.63 9.02
CA GLY A 133 2.89 27.03 9.99
C GLY A 133 1.59 26.53 9.33
N PRO A 134 0.75 25.78 10.06
CA PRO A 134 0.86 25.45 11.48
C PRO A 134 1.81 24.28 11.81
N VAL A 135 2.33 23.58 10.81
CA VAL A 135 3.24 22.43 10.99
C VAL A 135 4.69 22.93 11.01
N SER A 136 5.42 22.61 12.08
CA SER A 136 6.84 22.95 12.23
C SER A 136 7.58 21.84 12.99
N PRO A 137 8.74 21.35 12.49
CA PRO A 137 9.37 21.70 11.22
C PRO A 137 8.54 21.25 10.00
N VAL A 138 8.80 21.83 8.83
CA VAL A 138 8.17 21.39 7.58
C VAL A 138 8.59 19.95 7.33
N THR A 139 7.62 19.08 7.06
CA THR A 139 7.88 17.66 6.79
C THR A 139 7.87 17.37 5.30
N PHE A 140 8.82 16.57 4.84
CA PHE A 140 8.75 15.94 3.54
C PHE A 140 8.21 14.52 3.72
N GLU A 141 7.25 14.14 2.88
CA GLU A 141 6.75 12.77 2.82
C GLU A 141 6.71 12.33 1.37
N MET A 142 7.36 11.21 1.07
CA MET A 142 7.29 10.53 -0.23
C MET A 142 6.68 9.14 -0.02
N ARG A 143 5.97 8.63 -1.02
CA ARG A 143 5.31 7.32 -1.02
C ARG A 143 5.40 6.74 -2.44
N VAL A 144 5.84 5.49 -2.59
CA VAL A 144 5.73 4.79 -3.88
C VAL A 144 4.27 4.42 -4.14
N THR A 145 3.75 4.76 -5.32
CA THR A 145 2.36 4.50 -5.67
C THR A 145 2.18 3.13 -6.32
N ASN A 146 3.20 2.66 -7.06
CA ASN A 146 3.00 1.54 -7.96
C ASN A 146 2.85 0.17 -7.28
N TRP A 147 1.92 -0.66 -7.76
CA TRP A 147 1.68 -2.01 -7.24
C TRP A 147 2.70 -3.06 -7.70
N ALA A 148 3.65 -2.80 -8.59
CA ALA A 148 4.64 -3.82 -8.99
C ALA A 148 6.08 -3.33 -8.88
N TYR A 149 6.25 -2.02 -8.63
CA TYR A 149 7.53 -1.36 -8.70
C TYR A 149 8.00 -0.92 -7.32
N GLY A 150 9.29 -0.67 -7.21
CA GLY A 150 9.87 -0.20 -5.97
C GLY A 150 11.14 0.61 -6.21
N VAL A 151 11.55 1.29 -5.16
CA VAL A 151 12.69 2.19 -5.14
C VAL A 151 13.75 1.70 -4.15
N GLN A 152 14.98 2.12 -4.37
CA GLN A 152 16.07 2.02 -3.42
C GLN A 152 16.50 3.43 -3.04
N ILE A 153 16.56 3.73 -1.75
CA ILE A 153 17.08 5.02 -1.28
C ILE A 153 18.58 4.89 -1.08
N GLU A 154 19.36 5.74 -1.75
CA GLU A 154 20.82 5.79 -1.58
C GLU A 154 21.21 6.97 -0.70
N GLN A 155 20.74 8.18 -1.04
CA GLN A 155 21.07 9.40 -0.31
C GLN A 155 19.90 10.39 -0.30
N VAL A 156 19.85 11.23 0.74
CA VAL A 156 18.96 12.38 0.85
C VAL A 156 19.80 13.64 0.98
N HIS A 157 19.43 14.69 0.25
CA HIS A 157 20.18 15.93 0.17
C HIS A 157 19.30 17.11 0.56
N VAL A 158 19.86 17.99 1.39
CA VAL A 158 19.30 19.33 1.68
C VAL A 158 20.31 20.40 1.30
N ALA A 159 19.90 21.65 1.18
CA ALA A 159 20.82 22.75 0.87
C ALA A 159 21.95 22.85 1.91
N SER A 160 23.12 23.34 1.50
CA SER A 160 24.26 23.54 2.38
C SER A 160 23.89 24.46 3.55
N GLY A 161 24.19 24.02 4.78
CA GLY A 161 23.80 24.71 6.02
C GLY A 161 22.47 24.26 6.62
N GLU A 162 21.63 23.58 5.84
CA GLU A 162 20.35 23.03 6.30
C GLU A 162 20.49 21.61 6.86
N GLN A 163 19.44 21.10 7.51
CA GLN A 163 19.48 19.84 8.24
C GLN A 163 18.19 19.04 8.11
N LEU A 164 18.32 17.72 8.13
CA LEU A 164 17.21 16.80 8.38
C LEU A 164 16.88 16.75 9.86
N ILE A 165 15.60 16.55 10.17
CA ILE A 165 15.05 16.48 11.52
C ILE A 165 14.21 15.21 11.62
N LYS A 166 14.50 14.37 12.63
CA LYS A 166 13.69 13.19 12.92
C LYS A 166 12.31 13.58 13.42
N ILE A 167 11.27 12.94 12.88
CA ILE A 167 9.87 13.14 13.29
C ILE A 167 9.41 11.92 14.08
N PRO A 168 8.68 12.10 15.19
CA PRO A 168 8.11 10.97 15.93
C PRO A 168 7.05 10.24 15.10
N ASP A 169 6.94 8.93 15.31
CA ASP A 169 5.83 8.14 14.77
C ASP A 169 4.51 8.49 15.48
N TYR A 170 3.40 8.35 14.76
CA TYR A 170 2.08 8.47 15.38
C TYR A 170 1.82 7.34 16.39
N PRO A 171 0.95 7.58 17.41
CA PRO A 171 0.72 6.63 18.50
C PRO A 171 -0.10 5.39 18.10
N ARG A 172 -0.74 5.39 16.93
CA ARG A 172 -1.53 4.25 16.42
C ARG A 172 -0.87 3.66 15.20
N ARG A 173 -0.97 2.34 15.02
CA ARG A 173 -0.46 1.64 13.83
C ARG A 173 -1.43 0.63 13.26
N VAL A 174 -1.61 0.65 11.93
CA VAL A 174 -2.44 -0.28 11.18
C VAL A 174 -1.62 -1.01 10.11
N GLU A 175 -1.76 -2.33 10.00
CA GLU A 175 -1.24 -3.09 8.86
C GLU A 175 -2.36 -3.76 8.07
N PHE A 176 -2.50 -3.38 6.81
CA PHE A 176 -3.38 -4.01 5.83
C PHE A 176 -2.62 -5.17 5.17
N ILE A 177 -3.18 -6.36 5.17
CA ILE A 177 -2.59 -7.57 4.59
C ILE A 177 -3.54 -8.05 3.49
N GLY A 178 -3.06 -8.15 2.25
CA GLY A 178 -3.98 -8.38 1.14
C GLY A 178 -3.39 -8.89 -0.16
N ASP A 179 -4.22 -8.88 -1.19
CA ASP A 179 -3.89 -9.22 -2.57
C ASP A 179 -3.95 -7.96 -3.48
N SER A 180 -4.27 -8.12 -4.77
CA SER A 180 -4.39 -7.01 -5.71
C SER A 180 -5.41 -5.94 -5.31
N LEU A 181 -6.47 -6.33 -4.59
CA LEU A 181 -7.52 -5.41 -4.15
C LEU A 181 -6.99 -4.40 -3.13
N SER A 182 -6.13 -4.88 -2.22
CA SER A 182 -5.51 -4.05 -1.19
C SER A 182 -4.29 -3.29 -1.71
N ALA A 183 -3.63 -3.83 -2.75
CA ALA A 183 -2.54 -3.13 -3.45
C ALA A 183 -3.04 -1.96 -4.33
N GLY A 184 -4.36 -1.83 -4.53
CA GLY A 184 -4.94 -0.77 -5.37
C GLY A 184 -4.72 -1.01 -6.87
N MET A 185 -4.54 -2.26 -7.30
CA MET A 185 -4.30 -2.58 -8.71
C MET A 185 -5.41 -2.01 -9.60
N TYR A 186 -5.01 -1.30 -10.67
CA TYR A 186 -5.88 -0.60 -11.62
C TYR A 186 -6.62 0.65 -11.10
N ALA A 187 -6.42 1.06 -9.85
CA ALA A 187 -6.89 2.36 -9.37
C ALA A 187 -6.07 3.50 -10.00
N THR A 188 -6.64 4.71 -10.09
CA THR A 188 -6.03 5.86 -10.81
C THR A 188 -4.62 6.22 -10.35
N TYR A 189 -4.31 6.05 -9.06
CA TYR A 189 -2.98 6.22 -8.47
C TYR A 189 -2.52 4.96 -7.71
N GLU A 190 -3.02 3.81 -8.17
CA GLU A 190 -2.70 2.49 -7.64
C GLU A 190 -2.87 2.45 -6.10
N ALA A 191 -1.79 2.22 -5.33
CA ALA A 191 -1.88 2.10 -3.88
C ALA A 191 -2.43 3.38 -3.19
N MET A 192 -2.14 4.57 -3.73
CA MET A 192 -2.61 5.86 -3.19
C MET A 192 -4.10 6.12 -3.45
N ALA A 193 -4.71 5.37 -4.37
CA ALA A 193 -6.16 5.39 -4.61
C ALA A 193 -6.87 4.14 -4.03
N GLY A 194 -6.11 3.21 -3.43
CA GLY A 194 -6.64 2.00 -2.81
C GLY A 194 -7.32 2.25 -1.47
N PHE A 195 -8.29 1.40 -1.11
CA PHE A 195 -9.02 1.55 0.15
C PHE A 195 -8.10 1.52 1.37
N ALA A 196 -7.03 0.73 1.33
CA ALA A 196 -6.12 0.58 2.46
C ALA A 196 -5.30 1.84 2.74
N TYR A 197 -4.90 2.60 1.71
CA TYR A 197 -4.39 3.97 1.90
C TYR A 197 -5.48 4.89 2.45
N GLY A 198 -6.68 4.86 1.85
CA GLY A 198 -7.79 5.72 2.26
C GLY A 198 -8.20 5.54 3.73
N VAL A 199 -8.17 4.31 4.25
CA VAL A 199 -8.40 4.03 5.67
C VAL A 199 -7.23 4.51 6.53
N GLY A 200 -5.98 4.22 6.12
CA GLY A 200 -4.79 4.63 6.86
C GLY A 200 -4.69 6.14 7.05
N ALA A 201 -4.82 6.89 5.96
CA ALA A 201 -4.85 8.36 5.97
C ALA A 201 -6.11 8.88 6.70
N GLY A 202 -7.29 8.34 6.37
CA GLY A 202 -8.58 8.81 6.90
C GLY A 202 -8.75 8.65 8.41
N LEU A 203 -8.04 7.72 9.05
CA LEU A 203 -8.05 7.61 10.52
C LEU A 203 -7.36 8.80 11.20
N GLY A 204 -6.35 9.39 10.55
CA GLY A 204 -5.48 10.45 11.08
C GLY A 204 -4.67 10.02 12.31
N ASN A 205 -3.55 10.70 12.57
CA ASN A 205 -2.61 10.36 13.65
C ASN A 205 -2.36 8.84 13.79
N THR A 206 -2.19 8.17 12.65
CA THR A 206 -2.08 6.71 12.57
C THR A 206 -1.01 6.37 11.53
N GLU A 207 0.00 5.63 11.94
CA GLU A 207 0.93 4.97 11.03
C GLU A 207 0.21 3.85 10.32
N TYR A 208 0.41 3.71 9.02
CA TYR A 208 -0.22 2.64 8.26
C TYR A 208 0.75 1.98 7.31
N SER A 209 0.42 0.73 7.01
CA SER A 209 1.17 -0.09 6.11
C SER A 209 0.30 -1.06 5.36
N ILE A 210 0.61 -1.35 4.11
CA ILE A 210 -0.09 -2.39 3.33
C ILE A 210 1.00 -3.37 2.93
N THR A 211 0.75 -4.64 3.16
CA THR A 211 1.57 -5.79 2.79
C THR A 211 0.67 -6.63 1.90
N ALA A 212 0.65 -6.28 0.62
CA ALA A 212 -0.25 -6.87 -0.35
C ALA A 212 0.50 -7.16 -1.65
N TYR A 213 0.07 -8.18 -2.39
CA TYR A 213 0.69 -8.49 -3.69
C TYR A 213 -0.34 -9.06 -4.67
N PRO A 214 -0.43 -8.55 -5.91
CA PRO A 214 -1.39 -9.07 -6.88
C PRO A 214 -1.26 -10.57 -7.17
N GLY A 215 -2.39 -11.25 -7.18
CA GLY A 215 -2.46 -12.69 -7.45
C GLY A 215 -2.04 -13.59 -6.29
N ILE A 216 -1.58 -13.05 -5.16
CA ILE A 216 -1.15 -13.85 -4.01
C ILE A 216 -2.34 -14.52 -3.32
N CYS A 217 -2.15 -15.77 -2.88
CA CYS A 217 -3.10 -16.50 -2.05
C CYS A 217 -2.78 -16.36 -0.57
N VAL A 218 -3.72 -16.71 0.30
CA VAL A 218 -3.43 -16.98 1.72
C VAL A 218 -2.61 -18.26 1.85
N ALA A 219 -3.04 -19.30 1.13
CA ALA A 219 -2.40 -20.60 1.08
C ALA A 219 -0.95 -20.49 0.61
N ASP A 220 -0.02 -21.11 1.34
CA ASP A 220 1.40 -21.12 0.98
C ASP A 220 1.68 -22.10 -0.16
N GLN A 221 1.35 -21.67 -1.37
CA GLN A 221 1.55 -22.41 -2.60
C GLN A 221 1.68 -21.44 -3.77
N ASN A 222 2.03 -21.97 -4.95
CA ASN A 222 2.07 -21.16 -6.15
C ASN A 222 0.67 -20.69 -6.56
N CYS A 223 0.45 -19.37 -6.58
CA CYS A 223 -0.78 -18.76 -7.07
C CYS A 223 -0.47 -17.65 -8.07
N TRP A 224 -0.95 -17.79 -9.30
CA TRP A 224 -0.69 -16.82 -10.39
C TRP A 224 0.80 -16.48 -10.59
N GLY A 225 1.69 -17.45 -10.37
CA GLY A 225 3.14 -17.25 -10.50
C GLY A 225 3.83 -16.74 -9.23
N ASN A 226 3.10 -16.49 -8.14
CA ASN A 226 3.68 -16.19 -6.83
C ASN A 226 4.12 -17.48 -6.15
N PRO A 227 5.42 -17.77 -5.97
CA PRO A 227 5.89 -19.04 -5.41
C PRO A 227 5.40 -19.32 -3.99
N ARG A 228 5.09 -18.27 -3.20
CA ARG A 228 4.68 -18.35 -1.80
C ARG A 228 3.37 -17.59 -1.56
N GLY A 229 2.64 -18.02 -0.53
CA GLY A 229 1.41 -17.36 -0.09
C GLY A 229 1.61 -16.43 1.10
N GLN A 230 0.63 -15.58 1.37
CA GLN A 230 0.70 -14.56 2.44
C GLN A 230 0.87 -15.15 3.83
N SER A 231 0.41 -16.37 4.08
CA SER A 231 0.71 -17.04 5.35
C SER A 231 2.20 -17.14 5.60
N HIS A 232 3.01 -17.57 4.62
CA HIS A 232 4.47 -17.53 4.74
C HIS A 232 5.02 -16.12 4.66
N GLN A 233 4.56 -15.41 3.65
CA GLN A 233 5.26 -14.30 3.09
C GLN A 233 5.12 -13.00 3.92
N TRP A 234 4.06 -12.90 4.73
CA TRP A 234 3.93 -11.87 5.76
C TRP A 234 5.07 -11.89 6.81
N PHE A 235 5.85 -12.97 6.92
CA PHE A 235 7.01 -13.02 7.82
C PHE A 235 8.30 -12.48 7.21
N TYR A 236 8.28 -12.10 5.93
CA TYR A 236 9.47 -11.72 5.17
C TYR A 236 9.41 -10.25 4.76
N THR A 237 10.60 -9.72 4.47
CA THR A 237 10.78 -8.32 4.09
C THR A 237 10.58 -8.10 2.60
N SER A 238 11.08 -9.01 1.77
CA SER A 238 10.91 -8.97 0.31
C SER A 238 9.62 -9.64 -0.14
N ASP A 239 9.22 -9.40 -1.39
CA ASP A 239 8.03 -9.99 -1.97
C ASP A 239 8.28 -11.26 -2.78
N THR A 240 7.21 -11.76 -3.41
CA THR A 240 7.23 -12.94 -4.28
C THR A 240 7.49 -12.58 -5.75
N GLY A 241 7.81 -11.32 -6.05
CA GLY A 241 8.01 -10.82 -7.41
C GLY A 241 9.35 -11.23 -8.00
N GLY A 242 9.45 -11.14 -9.34
CA GLY A 242 10.68 -11.49 -10.06
C GLY A 242 11.91 -10.72 -9.59
N ARG A 243 11.75 -9.42 -9.26
CA ARG A 243 12.84 -8.59 -8.72
C ARG A 243 13.36 -9.13 -7.39
N ALA A 244 12.48 -9.59 -6.49
CA ALA A 244 12.88 -10.18 -5.22
C ALA A 244 13.65 -11.49 -5.44
N ALA A 245 13.19 -12.31 -6.38
CA ALA A 245 13.89 -13.53 -6.77
C ALA A 245 15.28 -13.24 -7.37
N GLU A 246 15.45 -12.15 -8.14
CA GLU A 246 16.76 -11.77 -8.69
C GLU A 246 17.76 -11.32 -7.61
N VAL A 247 17.30 -10.66 -6.55
CA VAL A 247 18.19 -10.09 -5.53
C VAL A 247 18.42 -11.01 -4.34
N TRP A 248 17.40 -11.76 -3.92
CA TRP A 248 17.45 -12.62 -2.75
C TRP A 248 17.35 -14.11 -3.09
N GLY A 249 17.00 -14.48 -4.32
CA GLY A 249 16.80 -15.87 -4.71
C GLY A 249 15.74 -16.56 -3.86
N ASP A 250 16.06 -17.75 -3.37
CA ASP A 250 15.19 -18.57 -2.52
C ASP A 250 15.37 -18.30 -1.01
N ASP A 251 16.23 -17.34 -0.62
CA ASP A 251 16.51 -17.00 0.78
C ASP A 251 16.18 -15.52 1.08
N PRO A 252 14.89 -15.14 1.05
CA PRO A 252 14.47 -13.78 1.36
C PRO A 252 14.74 -13.42 2.82
N GLU A 253 15.13 -12.15 3.08
CA GLU A 253 15.39 -11.65 4.43
C GLU A 253 14.10 -11.69 5.29
N PRO A 254 14.12 -12.38 6.46
CA PRO A 254 12.99 -12.35 7.39
C PRO A 254 12.72 -10.93 7.91
N TRP A 255 11.45 -10.61 8.13
CA TRP A 255 11.07 -9.33 8.72
C TRP A 255 11.39 -9.31 10.22
N ASP A 256 12.19 -8.33 10.64
CA ASP A 256 12.53 -8.14 12.04
C ASP A 256 11.41 -7.42 12.81
N PHE A 257 10.50 -8.22 13.39
CA PHE A 257 9.43 -7.73 14.26
C PHE A 257 9.92 -7.13 15.59
N SER A 258 11.19 -7.32 15.98
CA SER A 258 11.75 -6.74 17.22
C SER A 258 12.25 -5.32 17.02
N ARG A 259 12.73 -5.01 15.81
CA ARG A 259 13.21 -3.67 15.43
C ARG A 259 12.11 -2.73 14.96
N ASN A 260 10.90 -3.25 14.71
CA ASN A 260 9.79 -2.50 14.16
C ASN A 260 8.59 -2.50 15.13
N PRO A 261 7.94 -1.34 15.36
CA PRO A 261 6.79 -1.29 16.25
C PRO A 261 5.66 -2.22 15.82
N ALA A 262 5.01 -2.85 16.80
CA ALA A 262 3.84 -3.69 16.57
C ALA A 262 2.67 -2.87 16.02
N ALA A 263 1.85 -3.49 15.16
CA ALA A 263 0.58 -2.88 14.77
C ALA A 263 -0.44 -3.03 15.91
N ASP A 264 -1.27 -2.00 16.11
CA ASP A 264 -2.42 -2.08 17.01
C ASP A 264 -3.62 -2.77 16.32
N LEU A 265 -3.67 -2.69 14.99
CA LEU A 265 -4.70 -3.28 14.15
C LEU A 265 -4.09 -3.90 12.89
N ALA A 266 -4.43 -5.16 12.61
CA ALA A 266 -4.21 -5.78 11.31
C ALA A 266 -5.54 -5.96 10.57
N VAL A 267 -5.60 -5.56 9.30
CA VAL A 267 -6.79 -5.72 8.45
C VAL A 267 -6.45 -6.69 7.33
N ILE A 268 -7.11 -7.85 7.29
CA ILE A 268 -6.84 -8.90 6.32
C ILE A 268 -7.93 -8.92 5.25
N ASN A 269 -7.54 -8.75 3.99
CA ASN A 269 -8.40 -8.87 2.82
C ASN A 269 -7.75 -9.84 1.81
N LEU A 270 -8.00 -11.13 2.01
CA LEU A 270 -7.39 -12.21 1.24
C LEU A 270 -8.34 -13.38 1.00
N GLY A 271 -8.13 -14.05 -0.13
CA GLY A 271 -8.82 -15.28 -0.53
C GLY A 271 -9.46 -15.22 -1.92
N THR A 272 -9.41 -14.05 -2.59
CA THR A 272 -9.90 -13.87 -3.96
C THR A 272 -9.21 -14.84 -4.91
N ASN A 273 -7.89 -14.99 -4.74
CA ASN A 273 -7.08 -15.91 -5.54
C ASN A 273 -7.22 -17.37 -5.09
N ASP A 274 -7.42 -17.62 -3.79
CA ASP A 274 -7.67 -18.96 -3.25
C ASP A 274 -9.00 -19.56 -3.77
N ALA A 275 -10.03 -18.72 -3.92
CA ALA A 275 -11.31 -19.16 -4.48
C ALA A 275 -11.27 -19.40 -5.99
N ASN A 276 -10.26 -18.87 -6.69
CA ASN A 276 -10.14 -19.05 -8.12
C ASN A 276 -9.74 -20.49 -8.44
N ALA A 277 -10.59 -21.19 -9.20
CA ALA A 277 -10.38 -22.58 -9.58
C ALA A 277 -9.03 -22.84 -10.29
N ALA A 278 -8.43 -21.83 -10.93
CA ALA A 278 -7.12 -21.95 -11.58
C ALA A 278 -5.99 -22.29 -10.59
N ASN A 279 -6.09 -21.87 -9.33
CA ASN A 279 -5.06 -22.11 -8.31
C ASN A 279 -5.28 -23.44 -7.55
N SER A 280 -6.42 -24.11 -7.74
CA SER A 280 -6.72 -25.41 -7.13
C SER A 280 -6.55 -25.47 -5.60
N VAL A 281 -6.80 -24.36 -4.89
CA VAL A 281 -6.74 -24.32 -3.43
C VAL A 281 -8.00 -24.97 -2.85
N SER A 282 -7.84 -25.95 -1.96
CA SER A 282 -8.98 -26.55 -1.27
C SER A 282 -9.50 -25.62 -0.16
N LYS A 283 -10.80 -25.66 0.11
CA LYS A 283 -11.43 -24.92 1.25
C LYS A 283 -10.74 -25.22 2.58
N ALA A 284 -10.32 -26.47 2.80
CA ALA A 284 -9.60 -26.87 4.01
C ALA A 284 -8.20 -26.22 4.10
N THR A 285 -7.45 -26.24 3.00
CA THR A 285 -6.14 -25.58 2.88
C THR A 285 -6.26 -24.07 3.12
N TYR A 286 -7.27 -23.44 2.53
CA TYR A 286 -7.56 -22.03 2.75
C TYR A 286 -7.76 -21.71 4.24
N VAL A 287 -8.67 -22.43 4.92
CA VAL A 287 -8.94 -22.23 6.36
C VAL A 287 -7.69 -22.48 7.21
N GLU A 288 -6.91 -23.52 6.90
CA GLU A 288 -5.66 -23.84 7.62
C GLU A 288 -4.65 -22.69 7.52
N HIS A 289 -4.38 -22.20 6.32
CA HIS A 289 -3.39 -21.16 6.10
C HIS A 289 -3.87 -19.79 6.59
N TYR A 290 -5.18 -19.51 6.52
CA TYR A 290 -5.75 -18.31 7.14
C TYR A 290 -5.58 -18.32 8.66
N LYS A 291 -5.80 -19.47 9.29
CA LYS A 291 -5.49 -19.65 10.71
C LYS A 291 -4.01 -19.44 10.98
N ARG A 292 -3.11 -20.01 10.17
CA ARG A 292 -1.66 -19.78 10.33
C ARG A 292 -1.31 -18.30 10.28
N LEU A 293 -1.83 -17.54 9.32
CA LEU A 293 -1.57 -16.10 9.21
C LEU A 293 -1.99 -15.35 10.50
N ILE A 294 -3.22 -15.56 10.99
CA ILE A 294 -3.70 -14.90 12.21
C ILE A 294 -2.94 -15.38 13.46
N GLN A 295 -2.59 -16.68 13.54
CA GLN A 295 -1.74 -17.22 14.61
C GLN A 295 -0.34 -16.59 14.59
N GLY A 296 0.17 -16.26 13.40
CA GLY A 296 1.40 -15.51 13.19
C GLY A 296 1.33 -14.09 13.73
N ILE A 297 0.28 -13.37 13.32
CA ILE A 297 0.00 -12.01 13.78
C ILE A 297 -0.14 -11.99 15.31
N HIS A 298 -0.95 -12.88 15.89
CA HIS A 298 -1.12 -12.96 17.35
C HIS A 298 0.18 -13.35 18.07
N GLY A 299 1.04 -14.15 17.44
CA GLY A 299 2.35 -14.53 17.98
C GLY A 299 3.35 -13.37 18.03
N LYS A 300 3.39 -12.52 17.01
CA LYS A 300 4.31 -11.37 16.94
C LYS A 300 3.72 -10.13 17.62
N TRP A 301 2.42 -9.91 17.50
CA TRP A 301 1.67 -8.76 18.01
C TRP A 301 0.51 -9.22 18.89
N PRO A 302 0.79 -9.66 20.14
CA PRO A 302 -0.22 -10.28 21.00
C PRO A 302 -1.36 -9.34 21.43
N ASN A 303 -1.18 -8.02 21.29
CA ASN A 303 -2.20 -7.03 21.63
C ASN A 303 -2.95 -6.50 20.40
N ALA A 304 -2.55 -6.89 19.19
CA ALA A 304 -3.16 -6.39 17.97
C ALA A 304 -4.61 -6.89 17.84
N GLN A 305 -5.51 -5.99 17.45
CA GLN A 305 -6.81 -6.39 16.94
C GLN A 305 -6.65 -6.86 15.49
N VAL A 306 -7.46 -7.82 15.06
CA VAL A 306 -7.45 -8.30 13.67
C VAL A 306 -8.85 -8.12 13.09
N ILE A 307 -8.97 -7.41 11.99
CA ILE A 307 -10.20 -7.34 11.20
C ILE A 307 -10.04 -8.27 10.00
N VAL A 308 -10.90 -9.26 9.90
CA VAL A 308 -11.03 -10.13 8.74
C VAL A 308 -12.15 -9.57 7.86
N MET A 309 -11.81 -9.18 6.65
CA MET A 309 -12.78 -8.64 5.69
C MET A 309 -13.46 -9.77 4.93
N GLN A 310 -14.78 -9.68 4.80
CA GLN A 310 -15.48 -10.48 3.80
C GLN A 310 -15.03 -10.04 2.41
N MET A 311 -14.71 -11.01 1.56
CA MET A 311 -14.28 -10.74 0.19
C MET A 311 -15.44 -10.41 -0.73
N TRP A 312 -15.15 -9.67 -1.80
CA TRP A 312 -16.03 -9.51 -2.95
C TRP A 312 -15.33 -10.08 -4.18
N GLN A 313 -15.99 -10.99 -4.91
CA GLN A 313 -15.40 -11.66 -6.08
C GLN A 313 -16.05 -11.22 -7.39
N GLY A 314 -16.43 -9.95 -7.45
CA GLY A 314 -17.12 -9.34 -8.59
C GLY A 314 -18.63 -9.54 -8.57
N PHE A 315 -19.24 -9.29 -9.72
CA PHE A 315 -20.68 -9.35 -9.93
C PHE A 315 -20.98 -10.15 -11.19
N PHE A 316 -22.04 -10.95 -11.18
CA PHE A 316 -22.53 -11.62 -12.38
C PHE A 316 -23.94 -11.14 -12.72
N GLN A 317 -24.24 -11.08 -14.02
CA GLN A 317 -25.59 -10.75 -14.45
C GLN A 317 -26.53 -11.92 -14.13
N ASN A 318 -27.58 -11.64 -13.36
CA ASN A 318 -28.68 -12.56 -13.11
C ASN A 318 -29.97 -11.97 -13.69
N GLY A 319 -30.35 -12.42 -14.89
CA GLY A 319 -31.50 -11.88 -15.61
C GLY A 319 -31.35 -10.39 -15.92
N ASN A 320 -32.19 -9.56 -15.30
CA ASN A 320 -32.19 -8.10 -15.43
C ASN A 320 -31.55 -7.38 -14.21
N THR A 321 -30.87 -8.11 -13.33
CA THR A 321 -30.13 -7.56 -12.17
C THR A 321 -28.71 -8.12 -12.13
N TYR A 322 -27.92 -7.65 -11.16
CA TYR A 322 -26.60 -8.17 -10.84
C TYR A 322 -26.59 -8.75 -9.44
N ASP A 323 -25.97 -9.92 -9.28
CA ASP A 323 -25.71 -10.54 -7.98
C ASP A 323 -24.22 -10.48 -7.67
N GLN A 324 -23.90 -10.30 -6.39
CA GLN A 324 -22.52 -10.27 -5.90
C GLN A 324 -22.00 -11.71 -5.78
N ASN A 325 -20.82 -11.97 -6.33
CA ASN A 325 -20.14 -13.24 -6.06
C ASN A 325 -19.41 -13.17 -4.70
N THR A 326 -19.68 -14.15 -3.83
CA THR A 326 -19.09 -14.26 -2.50
C THR A 326 -18.63 -15.69 -2.24
N ASP A 327 -17.53 -16.12 -2.85
CA ASP A 327 -16.92 -17.41 -2.54
C ASP A 327 -16.10 -17.35 -1.24
N LEU A 328 -15.98 -18.51 -0.59
CA LEU A 328 -15.28 -18.74 0.67
C LEU A 328 -15.82 -17.97 1.89
N ARG A 329 -17.04 -17.42 1.81
CA ARG A 329 -17.64 -16.63 2.91
C ARG A 329 -17.77 -17.43 4.21
N ASP A 330 -18.29 -18.65 4.13
CA ASP A 330 -18.50 -19.51 5.29
C ASP A 330 -17.16 -19.93 5.90
N GLU A 331 -16.16 -20.19 5.06
CA GLU A 331 -14.81 -20.52 5.45
C GLU A 331 -14.14 -19.37 6.21
N VAL A 332 -14.19 -18.13 5.69
CA VAL A 332 -13.68 -16.94 6.39
C VAL A 332 -14.40 -16.72 7.70
N TYR A 333 -15.72 -16.87 7.73
CA TYR A 333 -16.51 -16.71 8.94
C TYR A 333 -16.15 -17.76 10.00
N SER A 334 -15.92 -19.02 9.58
CA SER A 334 -15.46 -20.09 10.48
C SER A 334 -14.09 -19.81 11.10
N VAL A 335 -13.21 -19.10 10.39
CA VAL A 335 -11.92 -18.65 10.91
C VAL A 335 -12.14 -17.60 12.00
N TYR A 336 -13.01 -16.62 11.76
CA TYR A 336 -13.41 -15.64 12.77
C TYR A 336 -14.00 -16.30 14.03
N GLU A 337 -14.89 -17.28 13.87
CA GLU A 337 -15.48 -18.02 14.98
C GLU A 337 -14.43 -18.81 15.77
N TYR A 338 -13.50 -19.47 15.07
CA TYR A 338 -12.42 -20.22 15.70
C TYR A 338 -11.56 -19.36 16.63
N PHE A 339 -11.13 -18.17 16.18
CA PHE A 339 -10.29 -17.30 17.00
C PHE A 339 -11.01 -16.65 18.19
N ASN A 340 -12.35 -16.64 18.17
CA ASN A 340 -13.18 -16.17 19.27
C ASN A 340 -13.79 -17.30 20.10
N SER A 341 -13.46 -18.56 19.80
CA SER A 341 -13.89 -19.72 20.57
C SER A 341 -13.16 -19.83 21.91
N GLU A 342 -13.81 -20.44 22.90
CA GLU A 342 -13.17 -20.76 24.19
C GLU A 342 -11.95 -21.67 24.02
N GLU A 343 -11.99 -22.59 23.05
CA GLU A 343 -10.87 -23.48 22.71
C GLU A 343 -9.61 -22.69 22.35
N TYR A 344 -9.72 -21.71 21.44
CA TYR A 344 -8.56 -20.89 21.06
C TYR A 344 -8.17 -19.92 22.19
N LEU A 345 -9.14 -19.21 22.78
CA LEU A 345 -8.86 -18.14 23.74
C LEU A 345 -8.23 -18.65 25.04
N SER A 346 -8.59 -19.86 25.50
CA SER A 346 -8.03 -20.46 26.71
C SER A 346 -6.58 -20.94 26.55
N SER A 347 -6.21 -21.43 25.35
CA SER A 347 -4.87 -21.91 25.04
C SER A 347 -4.48 -21.54 23.60
N PRO A 348 -4.15 -20.27 23.35
CA PRO A 348 -3.92 -19.78 22.00
C PRO A 348 -2.75 -20.51 21.33
N THR A 349 -2.96 -20.95 20.10
CA THR A 349 -1.87 -21.45 19.25
C THR A 349 -1.25 -20.27 18.50
N ILE A 350 0.07 -20.20 18.45
CA ILE A 350 0.84 -19.23 17.68
C ILE A 350 1.75 -19.96 16.70
N TRP A 351 1.99 -19.34 15.55
CA TRP A 351 2.75 -19.90 14.45
C TRP A 351 3.84 -18.93 13.99
N ASP A 352 4.94 -19.47 13.48
CA ASP A 352 6.06 -18.69 12.95
C ASP A 352 6.56 -19.34 11.66
N ALA A 353 6.44 -18.63 10.54
CA ALA A 353 6.82 -19.15 9.22
C ALA A 353 8.34 -19.27 9.02
N VAL A 354 9.12 -18.41 9.69
CA VAL A 354 10.59 -18.36 9.54
C VAL A 354 11.21 -19.59 10.18
N THR A 355 10.73 -19.96 11.37
CA THR A 355 11.18 -21.17 12.08
C THR A 355 10.37 -22.41 11.71
N ASN A 356 9.27 -22.24 10.98
CA ASN A 356 8.27 -23.26 10.70
C ASN A 356 7.79 -24.00 11.96
N THR A 357 7.55 -23.25 13.05
CA THR A 357 7.13 -23.82 14.33
C THR A 357 5.73 -23.39 14.73
N THR A 358 5.03 -24.30 15.41
CA THR A 358 3.73 -24.05 16.05
C THR A 358 3.87 -24.30 17.54
N ARG A 359 3.44 -23.36 18.38
CA ARG A 359 3.50 -23.49 19.84
C ARG A 359 2.30 -22.86 20.52
N LYS A 360 2.11 -23.12 21.81
CA LYS A 360 1.09 -22.47 22.61
C LYS A 360 1.59 -21.13 23.17
N ALA A 361 0.74 -20.13 23.17
CA ALA A 361 0.98 -18.88 23.88
C ALA A 361 1.01 -19.13 25.39
N CYS A 362 1.82 -18.37 26.11
CA CYS A 362 1.99 -18.54 27.55
C CYS A 362 0.78 -18.07 28.38
N LYS A 363 -0.15 -17.34 27.76
CA LYS A 363 -1.31 -16.74 28.42
C LYS A 363 -2.57 -16.94 27.58
N PRO A 364 -3.75 -17.06 28.21
CA PRO A 364 -5.02 -16.91 27.52
C PRO A 364 -5.12 -15.56 26.82
N SER A 365 -5.91 -15.50 25.76
CA SER A 365 -6.18 -14.27 25.01
C SER A 365 -7.62 -13.79 25.21
N LYS A 366 -7.86 -12.51 24.99
CA LYS A 366 -9.21 -11.94 24.90
C LYS A 366 -9.66 -12.00 23.44
N PRO A 367 -10.97 -11.97 23.15
CA PRO A 367 -11.48 -11.81 21.79
C PRO A 367 -10.78 -10.62 21.09
N PHE A 368 -10.12 -10.89 19.96
CA PHE A 368 -9.31 -9.90 19.24
C PHE A 368 -9.55 -9.91 17.73
N VAL A 369 -10.23 -10.93 17.20
CA VAL A 369 -10.57 -11.04 15.78
C VAL A 369 -11.99 -10.55 15.55
N HIS A 370 -12.18 -9.68 14.58
CA HIS A 370 -13.45 -9.04 14.21
C HIS A 370 -13.76 -9.34 12.75
N PHE A 371 -15.03 -9.56 12.43
CA PHE A 371 -15.47 -9.79 11.05
C PHE A 371 -16.11 -8.51 10.48
N PHE A 372 -15.56 -8.02 9.37
CA PHE A 372 -16.11 -6.89 8.63
C PHE A 372 -16.90 -7.41 7.42
N ASN A 373 -18.22 -7.32 7.52
CA ASN A 373 -19.13 -7.72 6.46
C ASN A 373 -19.19 -6.64 5.38
N THR A 374 -18.78 -6.98 4.16
CA THR A 374 -18.74 -6.09 3.00
C THR A 374 -19.97 -6.21 2.09
N THR A 375 -20.92 -7.09 2.44
CA THR A 375 -22.14 -7.32 1.67
C THR A 375 -22.91 -6.01 1.50
N GLY A 376 -23.21 -5.65 0.25
CA GLY A 376 -24.00 -4.45 -0.07
C GLY A 376 -23.23 -3.13 -0.02
N ILE A 377 -21.93 -3.13 0.29
CA ILE A 377 -21.08 -1.92 0.20
C ILE A 377 -20.83 -1.55 -1.27
N LEU A 378 -20.48 -2.56 -2.07
CA LEU A 378 -20.18 -2.42 -3.49
C LEU A 378 -21.39 -2.80 -4.35
N GLN A 379 -21.48 -2.19 -5.52
CA GLN A 379 -22.41 -2.52 -6.60
C GLN A 379 -21.65 -2.81 -7.90
N HIS A 380 -22.33 -3.35 -8.92
CA HIS A 380 -21.71 -3.71 -10.19
C HIS A 380 -20.88 -2.59 -10.83
N ASN A 381 -21.34 -1.33 -10.78
CA ASN A 381 -20.62 -0.17 -11.32
C ASN A 381 -19.43 0.29 -10.46
N ASP A 382 -19.31 -0.24 -9.25
CA ASP A 382 -18.14 0.01 -8.41
C ASP A 382 -16.98 -0.94 -8.74
N ILE A 383 -17.20 -1.90 -9.66
CA ILE A 383 -16.18 -2.79 -10.20
C ILE A 383 -15.84 -2.37 -11.62
N GLY A 384 -14.59 -1.99 -11.83
CA GLY A 384 -14.02 -1.61 -13.11
C GLY A 384 -13.55 -2.80 -13.94
N GLY A 385 -12.74 -2.50 -14.96
CA GLY A 385 -12.13 -3.52 -15.81
C GLY A 385 -11.32 -4.54 -15.01
N GLN A 386 -11.27 -5.78 -15.50
CA GLN A 386 -10.54 -6.89 -14.86
C GLN A 386 -11.03 -7.23 -13.44
N TRP A 387 -12.29 -6.94 -13.12
CA TRP A 387 -12.95 -7.30 -11.85
C TRP A 387 -12.37 -6.63 -10.59
N HIS A 388 -11.68 -5.50 -10.73
CA HIS A 388 -11.13 -4.72 -9.61
C HIS A 388 -12.03 -3.53 -9.26
N PRO A 389 -12.08 -3.06 -8.00
CA PRO A 389 -12.83 -1.87 -7.63
C PRO A 389 -12.37 -0.64 -8.42
N THR A 390 -13.32 0.17 -8.86
CA THR A 390 -13.05 1.55 -9.31
C THR A 390 -12.61 2.40 -8.12
N ASP A 391 -12.07 3.60 -8.35
CA ASP A 391 -11.74 4.54 -7.27
C ASP A 391 -12.95 4.82 -6.36
N VAL A 392 -14.16 4.86 -6.94
CA VAL A 392 -15.42 4.99 -6.17
C VAL A 392 -15.67 3.76 -5.29
N GLY A 393 -15.45 2.56 -5.82
CA GLY A 393 -15.52 1.32 -5.04
C GLY A 393 -14.51 1.29 -3.89
N GLN A 394 -13.27 1.70 -4.16
CA GLN A 394 -12.22 1.82 -3.15
C GLN A 394 -12.63 2.78 -2.02
N ILE A 395 -13.16 3.96 -2.37
CA ILE A 395 -13.65 4.97 -1.39
C ILE A 395 -14.82 4.43 -0.57
N LYS A 396 -15.77 3.71 -1.18
CA LYS A 396 -16.90 3.10 -0.47
C LYS A 396 -16.42 2.10 0.58
N VAL A 397 -15.51 1.20 0.21
CA VAL A 397 -14.92 0.24 1.15
C VAL A 397 -14.18 0.95 2.27
N ALA A 398 -13.34 1.93 1.94
CA ALA A 398 -12.59 2.70 2.93
C ALA A 398 -13.51 3.41 3.94
N SER A 399 -14.54 4.09 3.45
CA SER A 399 -15.48 4.86 4.30
C SER A 399 -16.22 3.96 5.30
N HIS A 400 -16.71 2.79 4.84
CA HIS A 400 -17.42 1.85 5.71
C HIS A 400 -16.47 1.14 6.69
N LEU A 401 -15.23 0.84 6.27
CA LEU A 401 -14.24 0.24 7.15
C LEU A 401 -13.76 1.22 8.22
N ILE A 402 -13.54 2.49 7.88
CA ILE A 402 -13.28 3.57 8.86
C ILE A 402 -14.41 3.63 9.89
N GLN A 403 -15.66 3.69 9.43
CA GLN A 403 -16.82 3.73 10.31
C GLN A 403 -16.87 2.50 11.22
N TYR A 404 -16.62 1.30 10.68
CA TYR A 404 -16.55 0.07 11.45
C TYR A 404 -15.46 0.12 12.52
N ILE A 405 -14.25 0.54 12.17
CA ILE A 405 -13.12 0.69 13.11
C ILE A 405 -13.49 1.65 14.25
N THR A 406 -14.07 2.82 13.92
CA THR A 406 -14.48 3.80 14.93
C THR A 406 -15.54 3.24 15.87
N LEU A 407 -16.58 2.57 15.34
CA LEU A 407 -17.68 2.05 16.15
C LEU A 407 -17.28 0.80 16.96
N LYS A 408 -16.50 -0.10 16.36
CA LYS A 408 -16.17 -1.41 16.95
C LYS A 408 -14.99 -1.33 17.90
N LEU A 409 -13.97 -0.55 17.56
CA LEU A 409 -12.71 -0.45 18.31
C LEU A 409 -12.59 0.86 19.10
N GLY A 410 -13.53 1.79 18.93
CA GLY A 410 -13.49 3.08 19.63
C GLY A 410 -12.34 3.97 19.19
N TRP A 411 -11.91 3.86 17.93
CA TRP A 411 -10.86 4.70 17.34
C TRP A 411 -11.46 6.00 16.79
N PRO A 412 -11.41 7.12 17.54
CA PRO A 412 -11.83 8.42 17.02
C PRO A 412 -10.96 8.84 15.84
N LEU A 413 -11.58 9.57 14.91
CA LEU A 413 -10.92 10.17 13.77
C LEU A 413 -10.10 11.39 14.22
N TYR A 414 -8.84 11.42 13.82
CA TYR A 414 -7.95 12.55 14.08
C TYR A 414 -7.54 13.30 12.81
N ALA A 415 -8.07 12.93 11.66
CA ALA A 415 -7.89 13.64 10.39
C ALA A 415 -8.71 14.94 10.39
N THR A 416 -8.28 15.93 11.20
CA THR A 416 -8.97 17.22 11.40
C THR A 416 -8.30 18.40 10.71
N GLY A 417 -7.30 18.17 9.86
CA GLY A 417 -6.45 19.21 9.28
C GLY A 417 -5.13 18.60 8.77
N PRO A 418 -4.12 19.42 8.42
CA PRO A 418 -2.92 18.93 7.75
C PRO A 418 -2.26 17.83 8.59
N GLU A 419 -2.08 16.67 7.94
CA GLU A 419 -1.53 15.43 8.50
C GLU A 419 -0.07 15.55 8.93
#